data_AF-A0AA42BNS7-F1
#
_entry.id   AF-A0AA42BNS7-F1
#
_cell.length_a   1.000
_cell.length_b   1.000
_cell.length_c   1.000
_cell.angle_alpha   90.00
_cell.angle_beta   90.00
_cell.angle_gamma   90.00
#
_symmetry.space_group_name_H-M   'P 1'
#
loop_
_entity.id
_entity.type
_entity.pdbx_description
1 polymer ?
#
loop_
_entity_poly.entity_id
_entity_poly.type
_entity_poly.pdbx_seq_one_letter_code
_entity_poly.pdbx_strand_id
1 'polypeptide(L)' 'PNILPALNKVSSLKDFYQFSFGQGVGWSTSRFLEDKHFRIVYGSRYEGLFVMLTANRFDLLMRSPYELTGEHVNLSQ' A
#
# COMPACT_ATOMS: atom_id res chain seq x y z
N PRO A 1 -3.62 -13.16 -5.27
CA PRO A 1 -3.94 -11.87 -4.61
C PRO A 1 -5.44 -11.75 -4.37
N ASN A 2 -5.86 -11.43 -3.15
CA ASN A 2 -7.26 -11.08 -2.88
C ASN A 2 -7.53 -9.72 -3.55
N ILE A 3 -8.25 -9.74 -4.67
CA ILE A 3 -8.67 -8.50 -5.32
C ILE A 3 -9.83 -7.94 -4.51
N LEU A 4 -9.67 -6.71 -3.99
CA LEU A 4 -10.72 -6.01 -3.24
C LEU A 4 -11.86 -5.61 -4.20
N PRO A 5 -13.07 -6.23 -4.13
CA PRO A 5 -14.15 -5.92 -5.07
C PRO A 5 -14.61 -4.45 -4.99
N ALA A 6 -14.38 -3.81 -3.85
CA ALA A 6 -14.66 -2.40 -3.62
C ALA A 6 -13.85 -1.47 -4.54
N LEU A 7 -12.67 -1.89 -5.04
CA LEU A 7 -11.87 -1.07 -5.97
C LEU A 7 -12.60 -0.80 -7.29
N ASN A 8 -13.42 -1.74 -7.76
CA ASN A 8 -14.20 -1.57 -8.99
C ASN A 8 -15.27 -0.48 -8.88
N LYS A 9 -15.58 -0.02 -7.66
CA LYS A 9 -16.58 1.01 -7.38
C LYS A 9 -15.96 2.39 -7.15
N VAL A 10 -14.63 2.49 -7.19
CA VAL A 10 -13.93 3.76 -6.95
C VAL A 10 -14.09 4.66 -8.18
N SER A 11 -14.67 5.83 -7.96
CA SER A 11 -14.93 6.83 -9.00
C SER A 11 -14.45 8.24 -8.62
N SER A 12 -14.08 8.44 -7.35
CA SER A 12 -13.64 9.71 -6.81
C SER A 12 -12.57 9.53 -5.74
N LEU A 13 -11.87 10.61 -5.41
CA LEU A 13 -10.91 10.64 -4.30
C LEU A 13 -11.56 10.21 -2.97
N LYS A 14 -12.81 10.61 -2.75
CA LYS A 14 -13.56 10.31 -1.52
C LYS A 14 -13.76 8.81 -1.33
N ASP A 15 -13.93 8.07 -2.43
CA ASP A 15 -14.09 6.62 -2.38
C ASP A 15 -12.83 5.92 -1.86
N PHE A 16 -11.65 6.53 -2.02
CA PHE A 16 -10.41 5.96 -1.50
C PHE A 16 -10.27 6.07 0.03
N TYR A 17 -11.00 6.98 0.68
CA TYR A 17 -10.96 7.11 2.14
C TYR A 17 -11.52 5.88 2.87
N GLN A 18 -12.21 4.98 2.17
CA GLN A 18 -12.65 3.70 2.73
C GLN A 18 -11.52 2.67 2.85
N PHE A 19 -10.34 2.90 2.26
CA PHE A 19 -9.21 1.98 2.31
C PHE A 19 -8.14 2.44 3.32
N SER A 20 -7.37 1.48 3.79
CA SER A 20 -6.16 1.66 4.57
C SER A 20 -4.92 1.41 3.71
N PHE A 21 -3.88 2.21 3.93
CA PHE A 21 -2.68 2.23 3.12
C PHE A 21 -1.48 1.80 3.95
N GLY A 22 -0.79 0.74 3.52
CA GLY A 22 0.47 0.30 4.09
C GLY A 22 1.60 1.23 3.64
N GLN A 23 2.39 1.72 4.60
CA GLN A 23 3.51 2.64 4.33
C GLN A 23 4.73 2.27 5.15
N GLY A 24 5.92 2.47 4.59
CA GLY A 24 7.16 2.40 5.36
C GLY A 24 7.29 3.59 6.32
N VAL A 25 7.80 3.32 7.53
CA VAL A 25 8.16 4.37 8.48
C VAL A 25 9.19 5.31 7.84
N GLY A 26 8.94 6.62 7.92
CA GLY A 26 9.84 7.65 7.38
C GLY A 26 9.70 7.91 5.89
N TRP A 27 8.82 7.22 5.17
CA TRP A 27 8.55 7.53 3.76
C TRP A 27 7.90 8.91 3.63
N SER A 28 8.42 9.72 2.71
CA SER A 28 7.96 11.10 2.49
C SER A 28 6.48 11.18 2.09
N THR A 29 5.96 10.15 1.42
CA THR A 29 4.55 10.07 0.99
C THR A 29 3.57 9.89 2.14
N SER A 30 4.02 9.32 3.27
CA SER A 30 3.14 9.03 4.41
C SER A 30 2.57 10.31 5.01
N ARG A 31 3.39 11.36 5.15
CA ARG A 31 2.95 12.65 5.69
C ARG A 31 1.85 13.30 4.82
N PHE A 32 2.02 13.26 3.50
CA PHE A 32 1.02 13.79 2.57
C PHE A 32 -0.31 13.04 2.68
N LEU A 33 -0.28 11.71 2.78
CA LEU A 33 -1.50 10.92 2.92
C LEU A 33 -2.22 11.20 4.24
N GLU A 34 -1.48 11.32 5.34
CA GLU A 34 -2.04 11.71 6.65
C GLU A 34 -2.70 13.09 6.58
N ASP A 35 -2.04 14.07 5.96
CA ASP A 35 -2.58 15.43 5.78
C ASP A 35 -3.84 15.46 4.91
N LYS A 36 -4.07 14.40 4.10
CA LYS A 36 -5.29 14.19 3.31
C LYS A 36 -6.29 13.23 3.97
N HIS A 37 -6.08 12.90 5.25
CA HIS A 37 -6.93 12.06 6.09
C HIS A 37 -7.06 10.60 5.63
N PHE A 38 -6.07 10.09 4.89
CA PHE A 38 -6.00 8.66 4.61
C PHE A 38 -5.61 7.87 5.87
N ARG A 39 -6.14 6.64 6.00
CA ARG A 39 -5.75 5.73 7.07
C ARG A 39 -4.43 5.06 6.70
N ILE A 40 -3.39 5.30 7.50
CA ILE A 40 -2.06 4.73 7.27
C ILE A 40 -1.76 3.63 8.28
N VAL A 41 -1.16 2.54 7.80
CA VAL A 41 -0.63 1.46 8.63
C VAL A 41 0.87 1.37 8.36
N TYR A 42 1.66 1.67 9.38
CA TYR A 42 3.12 1.71 9.26
C TYR A 42 3.76 0.32 9.40
N GLY A 43 4.72 0.04 8.53
CA GLY A 43 5.65 -1.09 8.63
C GLY A 43 7.10 -0.60 8.70
N SER A 44 7.94 -1.32 9.46
CA SER A 44 9.35 -0.94 9.68
C SER A 44 10.32 -1.49 8.63
N ARG A 45 9.88 -2.47 7.82
CA ARG A 45 10.68 -3.12 6.78
C ARG A 45 9.84 -3.29 5.52
N TYR A 46 10.48 -3.13 4.37
CA TYR A 46 9.82 -3.21 3.07
C TYR A 46 9.20 -4.59 2.83
N GLU A 47 9.97 -5.66 3.06
CA GLU A 47 9.54 -7.05 2.91
C GLU A 47 8.38 -7.37 3.86
N GLY A 48 8.42 -6.78 5.07
CA GLY A 48 7.38 -6.91 6.08
C GLY A 48 6.03 -6.34 5.63
N LEU A 49 6.01 -5.32 4.77
CA LEU A 49 4.78 -4.75 4.24
C LEU A 49 4.02 -5.75 3.35
N PHE A 50 4.71 -6.63 2.62
CA PHE A 50 4.06 -7.69 1.85
C PHE A 50 3.39 -8.72 2.74
N VAL A 51 4.06 -9.12 3.81
CA VAL A 51 3.49 -10.04 4.82
C VAL A 51 2.28 -9.39 5.50
N MET A 52 2.35 -8.10 5.80
CA MET A 52 1.23 -7.35 6.38
C MET A 52 0.05 -7.25 5.41
N LEU A 53 0.30 -7.02 4.11
CA LEU A 53 -0.73 -6.98 3.07
C LEU A 53 -1.43 -8.33 2.92
N THR A 54 -0.67 -9.44 2.85
CA THR A 54 -1.27 -10.78 2.73
C THR A 54 -2.02 -11.21 3.99
N ALA A 55 -1.61 -10.69 5.16
CA ALA A 55 -2.32 -10.85 6.42
C ALA A 55 -3.52 -9.90 6.62
N ASN A 56 -3.91 -9.14 5.59
CA ASN A 56 -5.01 -8.15 5.63
C ASN A 56 -4.84 -7.10 6.73
N ARG A 57 -3.61 -6.69 7.07
CA ARG A 57 -3.37 -5.62 8.05
C ARG A 57 -3.59 -4.22 7.48
N PHE A 58 -3.67 -4.10 6.16
CA PHE A 58 -4.12 -2.92 5.42
C PHE A 58 -4.61 -3.36 4.03
N ASP A 59 -5.30 -2.46 3.31
CA ASP A 59 -5.96 -2.77 2.04
C ASP A 59 -5.05 -2.58 0.82
N LEU A 60 -4.28 -1.49 0.79
CA LEU A 60 -3.50 -1.05 -0.37
C LEU A 60 -2.04 -0.76 0.02
N LEU A 61 -1.10 -1.13 -0.85
CA LEU A 61 0.32 -0.79 -0.71
C LEU A 61 0.71 0.14 -1.86
N MET A 62 1.15 1.36 -1.55
CA MET A 62 1.70 2.25 -2.59
C MET A 62 3.14 1.88 -2.89
N ARG A 63 3.45 1.74 -4.18
CA ARG A 63 4.76 1.30 -4.67
C ARG A 63 5.14 2.00 -5.95
N SER A 64 6.43 2.20 -6.15
CA SER A 64 7.00 2.72 -7.39
C SER A 64 7.10 1.62 -8.45
N PRO A 65 6.86 1.91 -9.75
CA PRO A 65 7.12 0.95 -10.83
C PRO A 65 8.54 0.38 -10.81
N TYR A 66 9.54 1.15 -10.37
CA TYR A 66 10.92 0.69 -10.26
C TYR A 66 11.07 -0.44 -9.23
N GLU A 67 10.32 -0.39 -8.14
CA GLU A 67 10.34 -1.44 -7.12
C GLU A 67 9.72 -2.73 -7.66
N LEU A 68 8.64 -2.62 -8.45
CA LEU A 68 8.01 -3.77 -9.10
C LEU A 68 9.00 -4.50 -10.02
N THR A 69 9.75 -3.75 -10.82
CA THR A 69 10.78 -4.33 -11.70
C THR A 69 11.94 -4.94 -10.94
N GLY A 70 12.40 -4.31 -9.86
CA GLY A 70 13.52 -4.83 -9.06
C GLY A 70 13.17 -6.09 -8.27
N GLU A 71 11.94 -6.19 -7.75
CA GLU A 71 11.46 -7.40 -7.08
C GLU A 71 11.30 -8.59 -8.01
N HIS A 72 10.81 -8.36 -9.24
CA HIS A 72 10.65 -9.46 -10.19
C HIS A 72 11.99 -10.16 -10.44
N VAL A 73 13.07 -9.38 -10.54
CA VAL A 73 14.44 -9.89 -10.70
C VAL A 73 14.93 -10.66 -9.47
N ASN A 74 14.56 -10.24 -8.26
CA ASN A 74 15.00 -10.89 -7.02
C ASN A 74 14.17 -12.13 -6.63
N LEU A 75 12.93 -12.27 -7.13
CA LEU A 75 12.05 -13.43 -6.88
C LEU A 75 12.15 -14.53 -7.95
N SER A 76 12.94 -14.31 -9.00
CA SER A 76 13.20 -15.27 -10.08
C SER A 76 14.63 -15.86 -10.04
N GLN A 77 15.33 -15.63 -8.92
CA GLN A 77 16.53 -16.37 -8.50
C GLN A 77 16.18 -17.27 -7.32
#